data_AF-A0A127VAC5-F1
#
_entry.id   AF-A0A127VAC5-F1
#
_cell.length_a   1.000
_cell.length_b   1.000
_cell.length_c   1.000
_cell.angle_alpha   90.00
_cell.angle_beta   90.00
_cell.angle_gamma   90.00
#
_symmetry.space_group_name_H-M   'P 1'
#
loop_
_entity.id
_entity.type
_entity.pdbx_description
1 polymer ?
#
loop_
_entity_poly.entity_id
_entity_poly.type
_entity_poly.pdbx_seq_one_letter_code
_entity_poly.pdbx_strand_id
1 'polypeptide(L)'
;MGILDLFKKKQPVTTTNEDDNGELPLLSDFKFYYLYGFTDQPNQVSTDFEQFNALYKLVIGQVGGVAITNSYHPYFIVNPKGTTVWAAAYIKLYINEKKGEVFNNISTAAAIYGVDTSPILKDMHIWPDTRLTTTENPVFSKYVPFIIPFLVSAKHQELNWDKEINSGMATKGNAAAYVEQVTAAIKFFMPEPAFIIGFDEFDENNPSGMIDKFIKCKSMFKA
;
A
#
# COMPACT_ATOMS: atom_id res chain seq x y z
N MET A 1 -30.76 -16.02 27.77
CA MET A 1 -30.06 -14.77 28.13
C MET A 1 -29.42 -14.24 26.86
N GLY A 2 -29.98 -13.19 26.27
CA GLY A 2 -29.70 -12.77 24.91
C GLY A 2 -28.72 -11.60 24.84
N ILE A 3 -27.93 -11.56 23.77
CA ILE A 3 -26.93 -10.56 23.38
C ILE A 3 -27.53 -9.13 23.23
N LEU A 4 -28.83 -8.96 23.46
CA LEU A 4 -29.58 -7.70 23.34
C LEU A 4 -29.60 -6.86 24.63
N ASP A 5 -29.02 -7.32 25.74
CA ASP A 5 -28.94 -6.55 26.99
C ASP A 5 -27.78 -5.52 27.03
N LEU A 6 -26.95 -5.44 25.99
CA LEU A 6 -25.86 -4.45 25.88
C LEU A 6 -26.31 -3.06 25.37
N PHE A 7 -27.60 -2.89 25.02
CA PHE A 7 -28.16 -1.62 24.52
C PHE A 7 -29.14 -0.94 25.50
N LYS A 8 -28.79 -0.87 26.78
CA LYS A 8 -29.48 0.01 27.75
C LYS A 8 -28.66 1.27 28.06
N LYS A 9 -28.96 2.30 27.26
CA LYS A 9 -29.03 3.75 27.55
C LYS A 9 -28.52 4.21 28.94
N LYS A 10 -27.51 5.09 28.94
CA LYS A 10 -27.48 6.26 29.84
C LYS A 10 -27.76 7.52 29.01
N GLN A 11 -28.48 8.43 29.65
CA GLN A 11 -29.28 9.55 29.13
C GLN A 11 -28.45 10.79 28.72
N PRO A 12 -29.09 11.84 28.15
CA PRO A 12 -28.55 12.67 27.08
C PRO A 12 -27.64 13.77 27.62
N VAL A 13 -26.52 14.00 26.94
CA VAL A 13 -25.84 15.30 26.97
C VAL A 13 -26.39 16.09 25.80
N THR A 14 -27.17 17.11 26.12
CA THR A 14 -27.53 18.16 25.19
C THR A 14 -26.29 19.01 24.95
N THR A 15 -25.63 18.81 23.82
CA THR A 15 -24.81 19.84 23.19
C THR A 15 -25.28 19.97 21.76
N THR A 16 -26.15 20.96 21.57
CA THR A 16 -26.38 21.61 20.29
C THR A 16 -25.08 22.23 19.78
N ASN A 17 -24.88 22.09 18.47
CA ASN A 17 -23.99 22.84 17.58
C ASN A 17 -22.53 22.38 17.57
N GLU A 18 -22.16 21.64 16.55
CA GLU A 18 -21.61 22.26 15.34
C GLU A 18 -21.78 21.28 14.16
N ASP A 19 -22.43 21.76 13.10
CA ASP A 19 -22.22 21.24 11.76
C ASP A 19 -20.72 21.33 11.47
N ASP A 20 -19.98 20.24 11.71
CA ASP A 20 -18.71 20.09 11.03
C ASP A 20 -19.05 19.78 9.57
N ASN A 21 -19.26 20.84 8.79
CA ASN A 21 -19.08 20.84 7.34
C ASN A 21 -17.58 20.64 7.02
N GLY A 22 -16.94 19.69 7.71
CA GLY A 22 -15.58 19.25 7.44
C GLY A 22 -15.62 18.48 6.13
N GLU A 23 -15.17 19.13 5.07
CA GLU A 23 -15.02 18.52 3.76
C GLU A 23 -14.18 17.24 3.92
N LEU A 24 -14.71 16.09 3.49
CA LEU A 24 -13.98 14.84 3.56
C LEU A 24 -12.69 14.95 2.73
N PRO A 25 -11.57 14.39 3.19
CA PRO A 25 -10.33 14.39 2.41
C PRO A 25 -10.55 13.87 1.00
N LEU A 26 -10.03 14.60 0.02
CA LEU A 26 -10.04 14.24 -1.38
C LEU A 26 -8.93 13.22 -1.68
N LEU A 27 -9.02 12.57 -2.84
CA LEU A 27 -7.95 11.67 -3.30
C LEU A 27 -6.59 12.37 -3.40
N SER A 28 -6.59 13.66 -3.78
CA SER A 28 -5.40 14.50 -3.86
C SER A 28 -4.73 14.77 -2.51
N ASP A 29 -5.41 14.50 -1.40
CA ASP A 29 -4.86 14.59 -0.05
C ASP A 29 -4.09 13.33 0.35
N PHE A 30 -3.95 12.36 -0.56
CA PHE A 30 -3.18 11.15 -0.38
C PHE A 30 -2.05 11.05 -1.39
N LYS A 31 -0.95 10.45 -0.94
CA LYS A 31 0.19 10.05 -1.75
C LYS A 31 0.14 8.56 -2.05
N PHE A 32 0.49 8.19 -3.28
CA PHE A 32 0.37 6.84 -3.78
C PHE A 32 1.74 6.19 -3.69
N TYR A 33 1.92 5.27 -2.76
CA TYR A 33 3.20 4.60 -2.57
C TYR A 33 3.09 3.12 -2.85
N TYR A 34 4.24 2.48 -3.03
CA TYR A 34 4.34 1.03 -3.12
C TYR A 34 5.70 0.53 -2.63
N LEU A 35 5.69 -0.64 -1.98
CA LEU A 35 6.87 -1.49 -1.88
C LEU A 35 6.99 -2.28 -3.18
N TYR A 36 8.21 -2.54 -3.66
CA TYR A 36 8.43 -3.37 -4.84
C TYR A 36 9.52 -4.42 -4.61
N GLY A 37 9.35 -5.56 -5.26
CA GLY A 37 10.10 -6.79 -4.98
C GLY A 37 9.99 -7.84 -6.07
N PHE A 38 10.58 -9.00 -5.81
CA PHE A 38 10.44 -10.18 -6.66
C PHE A 38 9.96 -11.39 -5.87
N THR A 39 9.17 -12.24 -6.50
CA THR A 39 8.55 -13.44 -5.94
C THR A 39 8.31 -14.47 -7.05
N ASP A 40 7.75 -15.63 -6.73
CA ASP A 40 7.15 -16.56 -7.69
C ASP A 40 5.61 -16.40 -7.77
N GLN A 41 4.98 -15.68 -6.83
CA GLN A 41 3.54 -15.50 -6.75
C GLN A 41 3.15 -14.03 -6.45
N PRO A 42 3.05 -13.16 -7.48
CA PRO A 42 2.95 -11.70 -7.30
C PRO A 42 1.56 -11.16 -6.94
N ASN A 43 0.51 -11.97 -7.05
CA ASN A 43 -0.89 -11.54 -6.86
C ASN A 43 -1.50 -12.25 -5.65
N GLN A 44 -1.20 -11.75 -4.45
CA GLN A 44 -1.69 -12.31 -3.18
C GLN A 44 -2.69 -11.38 -2.51
N VAL A 45 -3.47 -11.93 -1.57
CA VAL A 45 -4.37 -11.18 -0.68
C VAL A 45 -4.26 -11.76 0.72
N SER A 46 -4.34 -10.91 1.73
CA SER A 46 -4.47 -11.35 3.12
C SER A 46 -5.51 -10.51 3.86
N THR A 47 -6.13 -11.10 4.87
CA THR A 47 -7.08 -10.44 5.77
C THR A 47 -6.44 -10.12 7.13
N ASP A 48 -5.13 -10.33 7.27
CA ASP A 48 -4.41 -10.05 8.51
C ASP A 48 -4.07 -8.56 8.63
N PHE A 49 -5.06 -7.78 9.05
CA PHE A 49 -4.95 -6.33 9.19
C PHE A 49 -3.95 -5.90 10.27
N GLU A 50 -3.73 -6.73 11.29
CA GLU A 50 -2.75 -6.43 12.35
C GLU A 50 -1.33 -6.46 11.78
N GLN A 51 -1.01 -7.47 10.97
CA GLN A 51 0.28 -7.57 10.31
C GLN A 51 0.48 -6.49 9.24
N PHE A 52 -0.56 -6.12 8.50
CA PHE A 52 -0.49 -4.97 7.59
C PHE A 52 -0.24 -3.66 8.35
N ASN A 53 -0.89 -3.45 9.48
CA ASN A 53 -0.65 -2.27 10.33
C ASN A 53 0.81 -2.24 10.83
N ALA A 54 1.36 -3.37 11.25
CA ALA A 54 2.76 -3.48 11.67
C ALA A 54 3.73 -3.18 10.51
N LEU A 55 3.51 -3.78 9.34
CA LEU A 55 4.29 -3.51 8.12
C LEU A 55 4.25 -2.01 7.76
N TYR A 56 3.09 -1.38 7.85
CA TYR A 56 2.95 0.01 7.44
C TYR A 56 3.63 0.92 8.43
N LYS A 57 3.46 0.71 9.73
CA LYS A 57 4.20 1.47 10.74
C LYS A 57 5.72 1.34 10.59
N LEU A 58 6.21 0.16 10.19
CA LEU A 58 7.62 -0.05 9.88
C LEU A 58 8.10 0.81 8.69
N VAL A 59 7.24 1.00 7.68
CA VAL A 59 7.59 1.66 6.41
C VAL A 59 7.29 3.16 6.41
N ILE A 60 6.11 3.58 6.86
CA ILE A 60 5.67 4.99 6.80
C ILE A 60 5.79 5.71 8.15
N GLY A 61 5.95 4.97 9.26
CA GLY A 61 6.07 5.55 10.60
C GLY A 61 4.72 5.95 11.22
N GLN A 62 4.71 7.06 11.97
CA GLN A 62 3.50 7.58 12.65
C GLN A 62 2.66 8.45 11.69
N VAL A 63 2.39 7.92 10.50
CA VAL A 63 1.57 8.57 9.46
C VAL A 63 0.37 7.69 9.16
N GLY A 64 -0.82 8.30 9.10
CA GLY A 64 -2.04 7.59 8.77
C GLY A 64 -2.16 7.30 7.27
N GLY A 65 -2.93 6.28 6.93
CA GLY A 65 -3.08 5.87 5.54
C GLY A 65 -4.06 4.73 5.33
N VAL A 66 -4.05 4.23 4.10
CA VAL A 66 -4.84 3.06 3.70
C VAL A 66 -3.88 1.95 3.30
N ALA A 67 -4.00 0.83 4.01
CA ALA A 67 -3.33 -0.39 3.64
C ALA A 67 -4.11 -1.16 2.58
N ILE A 68 -3.51 -1.35 1.41
CA ILE A 68 -4.10 -2.21 0.39
C ILE A 68 -3.60 -3.62 0.66
N THR A 69 -4.51 -4.52 1.04
CA THR A 69 -4.16 -5.83 1.61
C THR A 69 -3.86 -6.87 0.53
N ASN A 70 -3.26 -6.43 -0.56
CA ASN A 70 -2.96 -7.19 -1.74
C ASN A 70 -1.51 -6.94 -2.18
N SER A 71 -0.92 -7.93 -2.84
CA SER A 71 0.18 -7.71 -3.76
C SER A 71 -0.31 -7.82 -5.20
N TYR A 72 0.39 -7.12 -6.10
CA TYR A 72 0.08 -7.15 -7.52
C TYR A 72 1.33 -7.31 -8.35
N HIS A 73 1.25 -8.09 -9.43
CA HIS A 73 2.15 -7.87 -10.55
C HIS A 73 1.88 -6.47 -11.15
N PRO A 74 2.90 -5.70 -11.56
CA PRO A 74 2.72 -4.32 -12.06
C PRO A 74 1.72 -4.14 -13.23
N TYR A 75 1.34 -5.23 -13.92
CA TYR A 75 0.33 -5.22 -14.98
C TYR A 75 -1.12 -5.46 -14.49
N PHE A 76 -1.33 -5.56 -13.17
CA PHE A 76 -2.65 -5.78 -12.57
C PHE A 76 -3.09 -4.61 -11.68
N ILE A 77 -2.40 -3.47 -11.79
CA ILE A 77 -2.60 -2.30 -10.92
C ILE A 77 -3.64 -1.31 -11.49
N VAL A 78 -4.12 -1.54 -12.71
CA VAL A 78 -5.16 -0.75 -13.40
C VAL A 78 -6.20 -1.70 -13.95
N ASN A 79 -7.49 -1.41 -13.78
CA ASN A 79 -8.57 -2.19 -14.42
C ASN A 79 -8.84 -1.72 -15.86
N PRO A 80 -9.65 -2.46 -16.65
CA PRO A 80 -10.02 -2.05 -18.00
C PRO A 80 -10.75 -0.70 -18.12
N LYS A 81 -11.22 -0.12 -17.02
CA LYS A 81 -11.86 1.21 -16.96
C LYS A 81 -10.87 2.33 -16.65
N GLY A 82 -9.58 2.02 -16.51
CA GLY A 82 -8.53 2.98 -16.15
C GLY A 82 -8.46 3.31 -14.66
N THR A 83 -9.17 2.59 -13.78
CA THR A 83 -9.08 2.82 -12.33
C THR A 83 -7.83 2.14 -11.78
N THR A 84 -6.96 2.91 -11.13
CA THR A 84 -5.76 2.40 -10.45
C THR A 84 -6.12 1.73 -9.12
N VAL A 85 -5.21 0.90 -8.59
CA VAL A 85 -5.36 0.27 -7.28
C VAL A 85 -5.51 1.28 -6.14
N TRP A 86 -4.79 2.38 -6.20
CA TRP A 86 -4.88 3.48 -5.23
C TRP A 86 -6.23 4.18 -5.29
N ALA A 87 -6.70 4.53 -6.50
CA ALA A 87 -8.03 5.11 -6.67
C ALA A 87 -9.14 4.16 -6.21
N ALA A 88 -9.02 2.88 -6.52
CA ALA A 88 -9.97 1.86 -6.06
C ALA A 88 -10.02 1.75 -4.53
N ALA A 89 -8.87 1.81 -3.85
CA ALA A 89 -8.78 1.77 -2.40
C ALA A 89 -9.44 3.00 -1.77
N TYR A 90 -9.18 4.20 -2.30
CA TYR A 90 -9.82 5.43 -1.86
C TYR A 90 -11.34 5.39 -2.06
N ILE A 91 -11.83 4.92 -3.22
CA ILE A 91 -13.27 4.79 -3.47
C ILE A 91 -13.91 3.86 -2.43
N LYS A 92 -13.28 2.73 -2.11
CA LYS A 92 -13.77 1.81 -1.06
C LYS A 92 -13.87 2.48 0.31
N LEU A 93 -12.90 3.31 0.66
CA LEU A 93 -12.94 4.13 1.86
C LEU A 93 -14.08 5.16 1.81
N TYR A 94 -14.26 5.83 0.67
CA TYR A 94 -15.25 6.88 0.48
C TYR A 94 -16.71 6.38 0.47
N ILE A 95 -16.96 5.13 0.07
CA ILE A 95 -18.31 4.53 0.14
C ILE A 95 -18.60 3.82 1.47
N ASN A 96 -17.65 3.80 2.41
CA ASN A 96 -17.85 3.21 3.73
C ASN A 96 -18.92 4.00 4.53
N GLU A 97 -19.81 3.29 5.22
CA GLU A 97 -20.87 3.91 6.05
C GLU A 97 -20.30 4.84 7.13
N LYS A 98 -19.13 4.48 7.68
CA LYS A 98 -18.38 5.21 8.71
C LYS A 98 -17.22 6.04 8.14
N LYS A 99 -17.24 6.39 6.85
CA LYS A 99 -16.14 7.12 6.18
C LYS A 99 -15.61 8.33 6.97
N GLY A 100 -16.49 9.14 7.55
CA GLY A 100 -16.09 10.31 8.34
C GLY A 100 -15.24 9.95 9.56
N GLU A 101 -15.65 8.92 10.31
CA GLU A 101 -14.87 8.39 11.44
C GLU A 101 -13.52 7.83 10.96
N VAL A 102 -13.50 7.10 9.85
CA VAL A 102 -12.26 6.51 9.33
C VAL A 102 -11.28 7.59 8.87
N PHE A 103 -11.74 8.58 8.09
CA PHE A 103 -10.90 9.71 7.66
C PHE A 103 -10.38 10.52 8.85
N ASN A 104 -11.23 10.76 9.85
CA ASN A 104 -10.82 11.44 11.07
C ASN A 104 -9.72 10.66 11.80
N ASN A 105 -9.87 9.34 11.95
CA ASN A 105 -8.88 8.49 12.61
C ASN A 105 -7.55 8.43 11.84
N ILE A 106 -7.60 8.35 10.50
CA ILE A 106 -6.40 8.44 9.64
C ILE A 106 -5.67 9.77 9.90
N SER A 107 -6.40 10.88 9.91
CA SER A 107 -5.81 12.22 10.04
C SER A 107 -5.30 12.52 11.45
N THR A 108 -6.06 12.18 12.49
CA THR A 108 -5.79 12.62 13.87
C THR A 108 -5.02 11.61 14.71
N ALA A 109 -5.24 10.31 14.47
CA ALA A 109 -4.65 9.22 15.24
C ALA A 109 -3.60 8.43 14.44
N ALA A 110 -3.23 8.90 13.24
CA ALA A 110 -2.36 8.19 12.31
C ALA A 110 -2.80 6.74 12.08
N ALA A 111 -4.11 6.50 12.03
CA ALA A 111 -4.66 5.16 11.88
C ALA A 111 -4.39 4.60 10.47
N ILE A 112 -4.25 3.28 10.39
CA ILE A 112 -4.15 2.54 9.14
C ILE A 112 -5.48 1.80 8.90
N TYR A 113 -6.10 2.06 7.75
CA TYR A 113 -7.32 1.38 7.35
C TYR A 113 -7.04 0.34 6.27
N GLY A 114 -7.39 -0.92 6.51
CA GLY A 114 -7.16 -2.01 5.56
C GLY A 114 -8.26 -2.12 4.50
N VAL A 115 -7.86 -2.31 3.24
CA VAL A 115 -8.75 -2.45 2.08
C VAL A 115 -8.25 -3.55 1.15
N ASP A 116 -9.10 -4.54 0.88
CA ASP A 116 -8.88 -5.49 -0.21
C ASP A 116 -9.41 -4.90 -1.53
N THR A 117 -8.58 -4.83 -2.56
CA THR A 117 -8.91 -4.32 -3.90
C THR A 117 -9.02 -5.42 -4.97
N SER A 118 -8.78 -6.69 -4.61
CA SER A 118 -8.83 -7.83 -5.54
C SER A 118 -10.15 -7.96 -6.32
N PRO A 119 -11.35 -7.69 -5.77
CA PRO A 119 -12.58 -7.83 -6.54
C PRO A 119 -12.71 -6.82 -7.70
N ILE A 120 -11.99 -5.70 -7.62
CA ILE A 120 -12.02 -4.60 -8.61
C ILE A 120 -10.95 -4.81 -9.69
N LEU A 121 -9.83 -5.45 -9.35
CA LEU A 121 -8.64 -5.61 -10.20
C LEU A 121 -8.41 -7.05 -10.69
N LYS A 122 -9.45 -7.88 -10.66
CA LYS A 122 -9.40 -9.28 -11.10
C LYS A 122 -9.05 -9.46 -12.57
N ASP A 123 -9.34 -8.46 -13.40
CA ASP A 123 -9.14 -8.52 -14.85
C ASP A 123 -7.79 -7.89 -15.22
N MET A 124 -6.97 -8.65 -15.96
CA MET A 124 -5.69 -8.17 -16.46
C MET A 124 -5.89 -6.98 -17.40
N HIS A 125 -5.17 -5.89 -17.16
CA HIS A 125 -5.02 -4.81 -18.12
C HIS A 125 -3.54 -4.63 -18.42
N ILE A 126 -3.12 -5.14 -19.58
CA ILE A 126 -1.72 -5.04 -20.00
C ILE A 126 -1.43 -3.57 -20.28
N TRP A 127 -0.60 -2.97 -19.43
CA TRP A 127 0.07 -1.71 -19.74
C TRP A 127 0.76 -1.86 -21.10
N PRO A 128 0.71 -0.87 -22.02
CA PRO A 128 1.44 -0.95 -23.29
C PRO A 128 2.95 -1.19 -23.16
N ASP A 129 3.51 -1.03 -21.96
CA ASP A 129 4.90 -1.31 -21.64
C ASP A 129 5.09 -2.80 -21.38
N THR A 130 5.70 -3.50 -22.32
CA THR A 130 5.86 -4.97 -22.33
C THR A 130 7.16 -5.46 -21.71
N ARG A 131 7.96 -4.58 -21.10
CA ARG A 131 9.32 -4.91 -20.64
C ARG A 131 9.38 -5.91 -19.49
N LEU A 132 8.31 -6.10 -18.72
CA LEU A 132 8.27 -7.15 -17.68
C LEU A 132 7.82 -8.51 -18.20
N THR A 133 7.43 -8.61 -19.48
CA THR A 133 7.04 -9.90 -20.07
C THR A 133 8.24 -10.85 -20.16
N THR A 134 7.95 -12.14 -20.03
CA THR A 134 8.97 -13.20 -20.18
C THR A 134 9.52 -13.29 -21.60
N THR A 135 8.75 -12.87 -22.61
CA THR A 135 9.18 -12.77 -24.00
C THR A 135 10.32 -11.77 -24.17
N GLU A 136 10.19 -10.57 -23.60
CA GLU A 136 11.25 -9.56 -23.68
C GLU A 136 12.38 -9.80 -22.67
N ASN A 137 12.03 -10.29 -21.48
CA ASN A 137 12.94 -10.47 -20.37
C ASN A 137 12.72 -11.84 -19.69
N PRO A 138 13.35 -12.91 -20.21
CA PRO A 138 13.15 -14.28 -19.70
C PRO A 138 13.47 -14.46 -18.21
N VAL A 139 14.31 -13.59 -17.63
CA VAL A 139 14.66 -13.62 -16.21
C VAL A 139 13.44 -13.43 -15.29
N PHE A 140 12.43 -12.69 -15.75
CA PHE A 140 11.19 -12.46 -15.00
C PHE A 140 10.25 -13.68 -15.00
N SER A 141 10.62 -14.78 -15.67
CA SER A 141 9.94 -16.07 -15.50
C SER A 141 10.25 -16.73 -14.14
N LYS A 142 11.39 -16.36 -13.52
CA LYS A 142 11.83 -16.90 -12.22
C LYS A 142 11.74 -15.86 -11.11
N TYR A 143 12.04 -14.61 -11.43
CA TYR A 143 11.96 -13.48 -10.51
C TYR A 143 10.80 -12.60 -10.94
N VAL A 144 9.59 -12.97 -10.53
CA VAL A 144 8.36 -12.30 -10.98
C VAL A 144 8.20 -10.99 -10.20
N PRO A 145 8.11 -9.82 -10.87
CA PRO A 145 7.90 -8.53 -10.22
C PRO A 145 6.59 -8.49 -9.43
N PHE A 146 6.62 -7.90 -8.24
CA PHE A 146 5.42 -7.57 -7.49
C PHE A 146 5.54 -6.20 -6.82
N ILE A 147 4.39 -5.62 -6.52
CA ILE A 147 4.24 -4.45 -5.66
C ILE A 147 3.27 -4.72 -4.52
N ILE A 148 3.40 -3.97 -3.42
CA ILE A 148 2.41 -3.85 -2.34
C ILE A 148 2.05 -2.36 -2.26
N PRO A 149 0.90 -1.95 -2.82
CA PRO A 149 0.52 -0.54 -2.91
C PRO A 149 -0.11 -0.02 -1.62
N PHE A 150 -0.08 1.30 -1.41
CA PHE A 150 -0.77 1.99 -0.32
C PHE A 150 -0.98 3.47 -0.53
N LEU A 151 -1.89 4.02 0.27
CA LEU A 151 -2.15 5.44 0.38
C LEU A 151 -1.56 5.96 1.69
N VAL A 152 -0.86 7.10 1.64
CA VAL A 152 -0.38 7.84 2.81
C VAL A 152 -1.06 9.19 2.82
N SER A 153 -1.60 9.62 3.97
CA SER A 153 -2.15 10.97 4.10
C SER A 153 -1.04 12.01 3.88
N ALA A 154 -1.25 12.97 2.99
CA ALA A 154 -0.26 13.93 2.51
C ALA A 154 0.19 14.99 3.54
N LYS A 155 -0.02 14.75 4.83
CA LYS A 155 0.59 15.57 5.88
C LYS A 155 2.10 15.51 5.72
N HIS A 156 2.73 16.68 5.61
CA HIS A 156 4.15 16.81 5.34
C HIS A 156 4.97 16.26 6.52
N GLN A 157 5.26 14.97 6.47
CA GLN A 157 6.13 14.27 7.39
C GLN A 157 7.03 13.35 6.58
N GLU A 158 8.31 13.37 6.94
CA GLU A 158 9.29 12.42 6.44
C GLU A 158 8.91 11.01 6.90
N LEU A 159 8.82 10.08 5.94
CA LEU A 159 8.43 8.70 6.19
C LEU A 159 9.55 7.94 6.90
N ASN A 160 9.19 6.86 7.59
CA ASN A 160 10.18 6.03 8.28
C ASN A 160 11.19 5.41 7.31
N TRP A 161 10.73 5.04 6.11
CA TRP A 161 11.59 4.54 5.04
C TRP A 161 12.74 5.51 4.73
N ASP A 162 12.43 6.78 4.45
CA ASP A 162 13.45 7.79 4.11
C ASP A 162 14.47 7.96 5.24
N LYS A 163 14.01 7.99 6.49
CA LYS A 163 14.86 8.09 7.69
C LYS A 163 15.83 6.91 7.80
N GLU A 164 15.31 5.70 7.65
CA GLU A 164 16.10 4.47 7.80
C GLU A 164 17.09 4.30 6.66
N ILE A 165 16.72 4.64 5.42
CA ILE A 165 17.65 4.65 4.28
C ILE A 165 18.75 5.69 4.52
N ASN A 166 18.40 6.94 4.84
CA ASN A 166 19.37 8.02 5.06
C ASN A 166 20.34 7.67 6.20
N SER A 167 19.83 7.14 7.30
CA SER A 167 20.62 6.67 8.44
C SER A 167 21.56 5.52 8.07
N GLY A 168 21.06 4.50 7.36
CA GLY A 168 21.85 3.37 6.89
C GLY A 168 22.96 3.79 5.93
N MET A 169 22.64 4.67 4.97
CA MET A 169 23.62 5.22 4.04
C MET A 169 24.70 6.03 4.77
N ALA A 170 24.33 6.86 5.74
CA ALA A 170 25.28 7.68 6.50
C ALA A 170 26.20 6.86 7.43
N THR A 171 25.70 5.75 7.99
CA THR A 171 26.43 4.97 9.01
C THR A 171 27.13 3.72 8.48
N LYS A 172 26.55 3.06 7.47
CA LYS A 172 27.02 1.76 6.94
C LYS A 172 27.26 1.79 5.43
N GLY A 173 26.93 2.89 4.74
CA GLY A 173 26.99 2.99 3.28
C GLY A 173 25.93 2.17 2.54
N ASN A 174 24.96 1.59 3.25
CA ASN A 174 23.84 0.84 2.70
C ASN A 174 22.69 0.73 3.72
N ALA A 175 21.51 0.31 3.26
CA ALA A 175 20.34 0.11 4.12
C ALA A 175 19.85 -1.36 4.15
N ALA A 176 20.76 -2.32 3.93
CA ALA A 176 20.40 -3.74 3.76
C ALA A 176 19.63 -4.29 4.97
N ALA A 177 20.07 -3.99 6.19
CA ALA A 177 19.41 -4.46 7.41
C ALA A 177 17.97 -3.97 7.56
N TYR A 178 17.63 -2.78 7.04
CA TYR A 178 16.27 -2.27 7.06
C TYR A 178 15.41 -2.96 5.97
N VAL A 179 15.96 -3.11 4.77
CA VAL A 179 15.29 -3.83 3.67
C VAL A 179 15.01 -5.29 4.04
N GLU A 180 15.92 -5.94 4.76
CA GLU A 180 15.74 -7.30 5.30
C GLU A 180 14.61 -7.35 6.34
N GLN A 181 14.49 -6.35 7.21
CA GLN A 181 13.39 -6.26 8.17
C GLN A 181 12.04 -6.09 7.45
N VAL A 182 11.96 -5.22 6.43
CA VAL A 182 10.73 -5.06 5.64
C VAL A 182 10.41 -6.36 4.87
N THR A 183 11.43 -7.03 4.32
CA THR A 183 11.28 -8.33 3.66
C THR A 183 10.76 -9.40 4.64
N ALA A 184 11.25 -9.44 5.87
CA ALA A 184 10.73 -10.34 6.89
C ALA A 184 9.28 -10.01 7.25
N ALA A 185 8.94 -8.72 7.31
CA ALA A 185 7.60 -8.24 7.68
C ALA A 185 6.52 -8.56 6.63
N ILE A 186 6.86 -8.84 5.36
CA ILE A 186 5.88 -9.24 4.35
C ILE A 186 5.60 -10.75 4.33
N LYS A 187 6.38 -11.57 5.04
CA LYS A 187 6.31 -13.05 4.96
C LYS A 187 4.96 -13.65 5.37
N PHE A 188 4.13 -12.90 6.11
CA PHE A 188 2.80 -13.36 6.52
C PHE A 188 1.84 -13.57 5.33
N PHE A 189 2.07 -12.89 4.19
CA PHE A 189 1.26 -13.06 2.98
C PHE A 189 2.07 -13.19 1.69
N MET A 190 3.37 -12.88 1.73
CA MET A 190 4.33 -13.09 0.65
C MET A 190 5.42 -14.05 1.15
N PRO A 191 5.17 -15.37 1.18
CA PRO A 191 6.16 -16.34 1.64
C PRO A 191 7.39 -16.38 0.72
N GLU A 192 8.44 -17.07 1.18
CA GLU A 192 9.62 -17.32 0.35
C GLU A 192 9.21 -18.00 -0.97
N PRO A 193 9.81 -17.60 -2.11
CA PRO A 193 11.03 -16.81 -2.25
C PRO A 193 10.84 -15.27 -2.36
N ALA A 194 9.77 -14.67 -1.82
CA ALA A 194 9.54 -13.22 -1.93
C ALA A 194 10.55 -12.34 -1.17
N PHE A 195 10.99 -11.24 -1.79
CA PHE A 195 11.82 -10.21 -1.14
C PHE A 195 11.56 -8.80 -1.68
N ILE A 196 11.79 -7.78 -0.84
CA ILE A 196 11.69 -6.36 -1.19
C ILE A 196 13.03 -5.84 -1.68
N ILE A 197 12.99 -4.99 -2.70
CA ILE A 197 14.17 -4.25 -3.20
C ILE A 197 14.05 -2.74 -3.03
N GLY A 198 12.83 -2.23 -2.81
CA GLY A 198 12.65 -0.80 -2.57
C GLY A 198 11.23 -0.37 -2.27
N PHE A 199 11.09 0.95 -2.19
CA PHE A 199 9.88 1.73 -1.95
C PHE A 199 9.89 2.91 -2.91
N ASP A 200 8.74 3.31 -3.42
CA ASP A 200 8.62 4.50 -4.27
C ASP A 200 7.22 5.09 -4.30
N GLU A 201 7.11 6.32 -4.78
CA GLU A 201 5.84 6.98 -5.12
C GLU A 201 5.41 6.57 -6.53
N PHE A 202 4.13 6.30 -6.72
CA PHE A 202 3.53 6.04 -8.03
C PHE A 202 3.12 7.37 -8.67
N ASP A 203 3.72 7.66 -9.82
CA ASP A 203 3.33 8.80 -10.66
C ASP A 203 2.32 8.36 -11.72
N GLU A 204 1.07 8.78 -11.59
CA GLU A 204 0.01 8.48 -12.55
C GLU A 204 0.29 9.06 -13.94
N ASN A 205 1.12 10.10 -14.05
CA ASN A 205 1.51 10.70 -15.33
C ASN A 205 2.67 9.94 -15.99
N ASN A 206 3.46 9.20 -15.20
CA ASN A 206 4.54 8.34 -15.68
C ASN A 206 4.53 6.95 -15.03
N PRO A 207 3.52 6.14 -15.31
CA PRO A 207 3.37 4.80 -14.73
C PRO A 207 4.45 3.81 -15.19
N SER A 208 5.02 4.00 -16.38
CA SER A 208 6.21 3.26 -16.84
C SER A 208 7.43 3.51 -15.95
N GLY A 209 7.44 4.58 -15.16
CA GLY A 209 8.48 4.84 -14.16
C GLY A 209 8.60 3.73 -13.12
N MET A 210 7.50 3.04 -12.80
CA MET A 210 7.53 1.84 -11.95
C MET A 210 8.25 0.68 -12.63
N ILE A 211 7.98 0.46 -13.92
CA ILE A 211 8.60 -0.60 -14.73
C ILE A 211 10.12 -0.39 -14.78
N ASP A 212 10.57 0.87 -14.91
CA ASP A 212 11.99 1.21 -14.90
C ASP A 212 12.72 0.73 -13.63
N LYS A 213 12.04 0.70 -12.48
CA LYS A 213 12.63 0.22 -11.21
C LYS A 213 13.03 -1.25 -11.33
N PHE A 214 12.14 -2.09 -11.84
CA PHE A 214 12.41 -3.52 -12.05
C PHE A 214 13.46 -3.76 -13.15
N ILE A 215 13.40 -3.00 -14.25
CA ILE A 215 14.37 -3.13 -15.35
C ILE A 215 15.78 -2.78 -14.89
N LYS A 216 15.96 -1.77 -14.04
CA LYS A 216 17.26 -1.42 -13.45
C LYS A 216 17.84 -2.56 -12.60
N CYS A 217 16.99 -3.35 -11.96
CA CYS A 217 17.42 -4.50 -11.16
C CYS A 217 17.74 -5.76 -11.98
N LYS A 218 17.51 -5.77 -13.30
CA LYS A 218 17.81 -6.92 -14.17
C LYS A 218 19.27 -7.37 -14.06
N SER A 219 20.21 -6.45 -13.85
CA SER A 219 21.63 -6.76 -13.70
C SER A 219 21.93 -7.63 -12.47
N MET A 220 21.10 -7.58 -11.43
CA MET A 220 21.27 -8.38 -10.21
C MET A 220 21.12 -9.88 -10.44
N PHE A 221 20.45 -10.27 -11.54
CA PHE A 221 20.11 -11.67 -11.85
C PHE A 221 20.88 -12.22 -13.05
N LYS A 222 21.76 -11.41 -13.63
CA LYS A 222 22.67 -11.87 -14.68
C LYS A 222 23.94 -12.39 -13.98
N ALA A 223 24.01 -13.70 -13.83
CA ALA A 223 25.26 -14.41 -13.54
C ALA A 223 26.15 -14.46 -14.80
#